data_AF-A0A8R2M677-F1
#
_entry.id   AF-A0A8R2M677-F1
#
_cell.length_a   1.000
_cell.length_b   1.000
_cell.length_c   1.000
_cell.angle_alpha   90.00
_cell.angle_beta   90.00
_cell.angle_gamma   90.00
#
_symmetry.space_group_name_H-M   'P 1'
#
loop_
_entity.id
_entity.type
_entity.pdbx_description
1 polymer ?
#
loop_
_entity_poly.entity_id
_entity_poly.type
_entity_poly.pdbx_seq_one_letter_code
_entity_poly.pdbx_strand_id
1 'polypeptide(L)'
;MPPLRMIFMFLFAVVAVNISNYIFYYRIYTPMNRNCFYVNRNISSQNSINTSTYLSFINNKDITSDNGVSETEYADLMVSLKGLYTFYPLEVKKQGLPRCPEKPPNLGPVVEDTVMKSLKAFDKLYSEVQIGGAYCPTKCVARQRVAIIVPFRNNKSRTNIRHLGTFMYMMHLFLMKQQLEYRIFVIEQANGNHPYNQGKLMNAGYTEVHRRRSGRYRFNCLIFHEPHIVPIDTRNLYRCSRFPRLLSSVLEKPDKSIKNLKFGNAVAISMEQFIRVNGFSNIYWDNDRYYEDLFNRLKNANYSIVRSNPLIGKYVQVKQFEVPVFNQ
;
A
#
# COMPACT_ATOMS: atom_id res chain seq x y z
N MET A 1 -18.16 7.75 57.13
CA MET A 1 -18.51 8.63 55.99
C MET A 1 -19.95 8.32 55.58
N PRO A 2 -20.83 9.31 55.34
CA PRO A 2 -22.21 9.03 54.95
C PRO A 2 -22.25 8.27 53.62
N PRO A 3 -23.16 7.29 53.44
CA PRO A 3 -23.23 6.42 52.26
C PRO A 3 -23.35 7.21 50.95
N LEU A 4 -23.97 8.38 51.00
CA LEU A 4 -24.08 9.31 49.88
C LEU A 4 -22.70 9.79 49.37
N ARG A 5 -21.76 10.07 50.28
CA ARG A 5 -20.40 10.51 49.90
C ARG A 5 -19.62 9.40 49.18
N MET A 6 -19.80 8.13 49.56
CA MET A 6 -19.15 7.02 48.87
C MET A 6 -19.71 6.85 47.45
N ILE A 7 -21.02 6.94 47.27
CA ILE A 7 -21.65 6.84 45.94
C ILE A 7 -21.16 7.96 45.01
N PHE A 8 -21.05 9.19 45.51
CA PHE A 8 -20.50 10.30 44.75
C PHE A 8 -19.04 10.07 44.34
N MET A 9 -18.21 9.53 45.23
CA MET A 9 -16.81 9.21 44.89
C MET A 9 -16.71 8.11 43.82
N PHE A 10 -17.55 7.09 43.88
CA PHE A 10 -17.60 6.02 42.86
C PHE A 10 -18.05 6.55 41.50
N LEU A 11 -19.12 7.35 41.45
CA LEU A 11 -19.61 7.94 40.20
C LEU A 11 -18.56 8.88 39.60
N PHE A 12 -17.91 9.69 40.43
CA PHE A 12 -16.82 10.57 39.99
C PHE A 12 -15.66 9.76 39.40
N ALA A 13 -15.25 8.66 40.03
CA ALA A 13 -14.19 7.79 39.52
C ALA A 13 -14.57 7.16 38.17
N VAL A 14 -15.81 6.68 38.00
CA VAL A 14 -16.29 6.11 36.72
C VAL A 14 -16.31 7.15 35.61
N VAL A 15 -16.76 8.37 35.90
CA VAL A 15 -16.76 9.48 34.94
C VAL A 15 -15.32 9.88 34.59
N ALA A 16 -14.43 9.97 35.58
CA ALA A 16 -13.02 10.30 35.36
C ALA A 16 -12.31 9.24 34.48
N VAL A 17 -12.59 7.95 34.69
CA VAL A 17 -12.04 6.87 33.87
C VAL A 17 -12.61 6.92 32.44
N ASN A 18 -13.92 7.17 32.27
CA ASN A 18 -14.51 7.29 30.94
C ASN A 18 -14.00 8.52 30.19
N ILE A 19 -13.86 9.67 30.86
CA ILE A 19 -13.28 10.88 30.27
C ILE A 19 -11.80 10.64 29.93
N SER A 20 -11.03 9.99 30.80
CA SER A 20 -9.64 9.63 30.54
C SER A 20 -9.51 8.71 29.32
N ASN A 21 -10.33 7.65 29.25
CA ASN A 21 -10.38 6.75 28.09
C ASN A 21 -10.84 7.48 26.81
N TYR A 22 -11.81 8.39 26.91
CA TYR A 22 -12.25 9.20 25.78
C TYR A 22 -11.16 10.17 25.32
N ILE A 23 -10.45 10.83 26.22
CA ILE A 23 -9.34 11.74 25.91
C ILE A 23 -8.16 10.95 25.34
N PHE A 24 -7.86 9.76 25.85
CA PHE A 24 -6.80 8.89 25.33
C PHE A 24 -7.15 8.38 23.94
N TYR A 25 -8.39 7.89 23.76
CA TYR A 25 -8.91 7.51 22.45
C TYR A 25 -8.89 8.70 21.48
N TYR A 26 -9.34 9.87 21.90
CA TYR A 26 -9.33 11.07 21.09
C TYR A 26 -7.90 11.52 20.77
N ARG A 27 -6.97 11.61 21.72
CA ARG A 27 -5.60 12.07 21.45
C ARG A 27 -4.75 11.10 20.62
N ILE A 28 -5.01 9.80 20.72
CA ILE A 28 -4.24 8.77 19.98
C ILE A 28 -4.88 8.49 18.62
N TYR A 29 -6.21 8.48 18.53
CA TYR A 29 -6.94 8.15 17.29
C TYR A 29 -7.49 9.36 16.53
N THR A 30 -7.57 10.55 17.13
CA THR A 30 -7.61 11.80 16.35
C THR A 30 -6.17 12.23 16.11
N PRO A 31 -5.76 12.40 14.84
CA PRO A 31 -4.41 12.85 14.54
C PRO A 31 -4.22 14.21 15.20
N MET A 32 -3.21 14.31 16.07
CA MET A 32 -2.69 15.59 16.52
C MET A 32 -2.56 16.52 15.31
N ASN A 33 -3.21 17.68 15.39
CA ASN A 33 -3.01 18.81 14.49
C ASN A 33 -1.61 19.41 14.78
N ARG A 34 -0.55 18.61 14.59
CA ARG A 34 0.79 19.14 14.44
C ARG A 34 0.86 19.59 12.99
N ASN A 35 1.21 20.86 12.81
CA ASN A 35 1.37 21.53 11.52
C ASN A 35 2.15 20.66 10.51
N CYS A 36 1.45 19.80 9.78
CA CYS A 36 1.90 19.37 8.47
C CYS A 36 1.60 20.55 7.56
N PHE A 37 2.63 21.07 6.88
CA PHE A 37 2.48 22.14 5.92
C PHE A 37 1.47 21.74 4.85
N TYR A 38 0.24 22.26 4.97
CA TYR A 38 -0.77 22.21 3.94
C TYR A 38 -0.50 23.37 2.97
N VAL A 39 0.00 23.07 1.77
CA VAL A 39 0.06 24.07 0.70
C VAL A 39 -1.22 23.96 -0.11
N ASN A 40 -2.07 24.95 0.07
CA ASN A 40 -3.30 25.16 -0.68
C ASN A 40 -2.98 25.82 -2.03
N ARG A 41 -3.64 25.42 -3.12
CA ARG A 41 -4.16 26.40 -4.08
C ARG A 41 -5.20 25.87 -5.06
N ASN A 42 -6.20 26.73 -5.22
CA ASN A 42 -7.26 26.75 -6.21
C ASN A 42 -6.73 26.61 -7.65
N ILE A 43 -7.37 25.76 -8.44
CA ILE A 43 -7.17 25.71 -9.90
C ILE A 43 -8.43 26.25 -10.56
N SER A 44 -8.32 27.47 -11.08
CA SER A 44 -9.15 27.95 -12.18
C SER A 44 -8.60 27.38 -13.49
N SER A 45 -9.45 26.61 -14.16
CA SER A 45 -9.58 26.39 -15.61
C SER A 45 -8.33 26.27 -16.51
N GLN A 46 -8.30 25.15 -17.24
CA GLN A 46 -7.88 25.00 -18.64
C GLN A 46 -6.41 25.29 -18.99
N ASN A 47 -5.63 24.22 -19.22
CA ASN A 47 -5.22 23.78 -20.57
C ASN A 47 -4.19 22.64 -20.49
N SER A 48 -4.32 21.71 -21.43
CA SER A 48 -3.43 20.60 -21.82
C SER A 48 -2.07 20.50 -21.11
N ILE A 49 -1.89 19.47 -20.28
CA ILE A 49 -0.58 19.10 -19.72
C ILE A 49 -0.03 17.90 -20.51
N ASN A 50 1.09 18.14 -21.20
CA ASN A 50 1.89 17.12 -21.87
C ASN A 50 2.48 16.15 -20.82
N THR A 51 2.20 14.87 -21.00
CA THR A 51 2.66 13.73 -20.19
C THR A 51 4.17 13.52 -20.30
N SER A 52 4.94 14.02 -19.33
CA SER A 52 6.39 13.72 -19.18
C SER A 52 6.77 13.04 -17.84
N THR A 53 5.81 12.75 -16.95
CA THR A 53 6.11 12.51 -15.53
C THR A 53 6.53 11.09 -15.14
N TYR A 54 6.66 10.14 -16.08
CA TYR A 54 7.13 8.77 -15.75
C TYR A 54 8.46 8.38 -16.43
N LEU A 55 8.89 9.12 -17.46
CA LEU A 55 10.15 8.85 -18.16
C LEU A 55 11.40 9.17 -17.32
N SER A 56 11.26 9.95 -16.24
CA SER A 56 12.35 10.29 -15.31
C SER A 56 12.78 9.13 -14.40
N PHE A 57 12.02 8.03 -14.32
CA PHE A 57 12.42 6.85 -13.54
C PHE A 57 13.30 5.85 -14.31
N ILE A 58 13.36 5.94 -15.64
CA ILE A 58 14.04 4.94 -16.49
C ILE A 58 15.23 5.54 -17.26
N ASN A 59 15.20 6.83 -17.64
CA ASN A 59 16.30 7.45 -18.36
C ASN A 59 17.05 8.46 -17.48
N ASN A 60 18.20 8.05 -16.95
CA ASN A 60 19.34 8.94 -16.74
C ASN A 60 20.62 8.13 -16.95
N LYS A 61 20.97 7.95 -18.23
CA LYS A 61 22.36 7.80 -18.64
C LYS A 61 22.92 9.22 -18.77
N ASP A 62 24.03 9.44 -18.08
CA ASP A 62 25.03 10.49 -18.31
C ASP A 62 24.57 11.95 -18.29
N ILE A 63 24.69 12.58 -17.11
CA ILE A 63 25.24 13.94 -17.02
C ILE A 63 26.30 13.93 -15.92
N THR A 64 27.51 13.54 -16.30
CA THR A 64 28.73 14.02 -15.67
C THR A 64 29.14 15.29 -16.40
N SER A 65 28.87 16.45 -15.81
CA SER A 65 29.84 17.54 -15.66
C SER A 65 29.17 18.70 -14.96
N ASP A 66 29.93 19.24 -14.03
CA ASP A 66 29.77 20.50 -13.33
C ASP A 66 29.15 21.60 -14.20
N ASN A 67 28.10 22.25 -13.67
CA ASN A 67 27.84 23.70 -13.74
C ASN A 67 26.48 24.00 -13.09
N GLY A 68 26.47 24.98 -12.19
CA GLY A 68 25.41 25.27 -11.23
C GLY A 68 24.01 25.36 -11.83
N VAL A 69 23.09 24.55 -11.28
CA VAL A 69 21.65 24.67 -11.50
C VAL A 69 21.16 25.92 -10.80
N SER A 70 20.67 26.88 -11.58
CA SER A 70 20.07 28.12 -11.11
C SER A 70 18.86 27.86 -10.21
N GLU A 71 18.72 28.64 -9.14
CA GLU A 71 17.59 28.67 -8.18
C GLU A 71 16.19 28.70 -8.83
N THR A 72 16.11 29.12 -10.09
CA THR A 72 14.88 29.17 -10.90
C THR A 72 14.40 27.80 -11.40
N GLU A 73 15.29 26.86 -11.68
CA GLU A 73 14.94 25.54 -12.23
C GLU A 73 14.42 24.57 -11.14
N TYR A 74 14.91 24.74 -9.91
CA TYR A 74 14.40 24.07 -8.72
C TYR A 74 13.00 24.60 -8.33
N ALA A 75 12.73 25.88 -8.57
CA ALA A 75 11.42 26.48 -8.35
C ALA A 75 10.37 25.91 -9.32
N ASP A 76 10.70 25.70 -10.59
CA ASP A 76 9.80 25.12 -11.59
C ASP A 76 9.48 23.64 -11.33
N LEU A 77 10.47 22.85 -10.87
CA LEU A 77 10.24 21.46 -10.46
C LEU A 77 9.33 21.38 -9.22
N MET A 78 9.50 22.29 -8.26
CA MET A 78 8.67 22.39 -7.06
C MET A 78 7.26 22.91 -7.35
N VAL A 79 7.08 23.70 -8.41
CA VAL A 79 5.76 24.14 -8.91
C VAL A 79 5.01 22.97 -9.55
N SER A 80 5.68 22.12 -10.32
CA SER A 80 5.09 20.93 -10.95
C SER A 80 4.64 19.87 -9.91
N LEU A 81 5.42 19.69 -8.84
CA LEU A 81 5.11 18.74 -7.77
C LEU A 81 3.95 19.17 -6.85
N LYS A 82 3.64 20.47 -6.74
CA LYS A 82 2.50 20.97 -5.95
C LYS A 82 1.13 20.52 -6.48
N GLY A 83 1.04 20.10 -7.75
CA GLY A 83 -0.19 19.59 -8.38
C GLY A 83 -0.46 18.08 -8.19
N LEU A 84 0.50 17.30 -7.69
CA LEU A 84 0.41 15.81 -7.68
C LEU A 84 -0.30 15.20 -6.45
N TYR A 85 -0.64 15.99 -5.43
CA TYR A 85 -1.15 15.49 -4.15
C TYR A 85 -2.68 15.53 -4.02
N THR A 86 -3.40 15.87 -5.09
CA THR A 86 -4.86 15.91 -5.10
C THR A 86 -5.44 14.50 -5.10
N PHE A 87 -5.99 14.13 -3.94
CA PHE A 87 -6.86 12.97 -3.80
C PHE A 87 -8.10 13.19 -4.66
N TYR A 88 -8.15 12.58 -5.84
CA TYR A 88 -9.43 12.35 -6.51
C TYR A 88 -10.14 11.22 -5.74
N PRO A 89 -11.25 11.49 -5.02
CA PRO A 89 -12.14 10.41 -4.66
C PRO A 89 -12.55 9.72 -5.97
N LEU A 90 -12.59 8.39 -5.97
CA LEU A 90 -13.06 7.60 -7.12
C LEU A 90 -14.57 7.82 -7.28
N GLU A 91 -14.98 9.00 -7.71
CA GLU A 91 -16.37 9.36 -8.01
C GLU A 91 -16.67 9.07 -9.48
N VAL A 92 -16.46 7.81 -9.89
CA VAL A 92 -17.23 7.30 -11.02
C VAL A 92 -18.65 7.15 -10.48
N LYS A 93 -19.62 7.90 -11.02
CA LYS A 93 -21.05 7.69 -10.73
C LYS A 93 -21.44 6.28 -11.19
N LYS A 94 -21.28 5.28 -10.32
CA LYS A 94 -21.64 3.87 -10.59
C LYS A 94 -23.12 3.58 -10.34
N GLN A 95 -24.01 4.54 -10.59
CA GLN A 95 -25.44 4.33 -10.38
C GLN A 95 -25.94 3.33 -11.44
N GLY A 96 -26.62 2.26 -11.01
CA GLY A 96 -27.19 1.24 -11.89
C GLY A 96 -26.25 0.13 -12.38
N LEU A 97 -24.96 0.13 -12.02
CA LEU A 97 -24.04 -0.96 -12.39
C LEU A 97 -24.19 -2.18 -11.47
N PRO A 98 -24.13 -3.42 -12.01
CA PRO A 98 -24.15 -4.62 -11.19
C PRO A 98 -22.85 -4.74 -10.36
N ARG A 99 -22.91 -5.52 -9.27
CA ARG A 99 -21.70 -5.92 -8.54
C ARG A 99 -20.82 -6.79 -9.44
N CYS A 100 -19.50 -6.60 -9.38
CA CYS A 100 -18.57 -7.49 -10.07
C CYS A 100 -18.78 -8.95 -9.61
N PRO A 101 -18.56 -9.96 -10.48
CA PRO A 101 -18.73 -11.36 -10.10
C PRO A 101 -17.81 -11.76 -8.93
N GLU A 102 -18.20 -12.77 -8.16
CA GLU A 102 -17.39 -13.26 -7.05
C GLU A 102 -16.03 -13.76 -7.53
N LYS A 103 -16.05 -14.55 -8.61
CA LYS A 103 -14.86 -14.95 -9.36
C LYS A 103 -14.82 -14.12 -10.66
N PRO A 104 -13.88 -13.16 -10.78
CA PRO A 104 -13.64 -12.45 -12.03
C PRO A 104 -13.43 -13.42 -13.20
N PRO A 105 -13.87 -13.06 -14.42
CA PRO A 105 -13.66 -13.88 -15.60
C PRO A 105 -12.18 -13.88 -16.02
N ASN A 106 -11.77 -14.89 -16.79
CA ASN A 106 -10.44 -14.97 -17.42
C ASN A 106 -9.25 -14.93 -16.45
N LEU A 107 -9.43 -15.43 -15.23
CA LEU A 107 -8.33 -15.64 -14.28
C LEU A 107 -7.56 -16.93 -14.60
N GLY A 108 -6.25 -16.86 -14.46
CA GLY A 108 -5.33 -17.98 -14.64
C GLY A 108 -3.88 -17.60 -14.33
N PRO A 109 -2.93 -18.50 -14.65
CA PRO A 109 -1.50 -18.23 -14.54
C PRO A 109 -1.12 -16.95 -15.29
N VAL A 110 -0.23 -16.17 -14.68
CA VAL A 110 0.43 -15.02 -15.32
C VAL A 110 1.58 -15.62 -16.12
N VAL A 111 1.40 -15.77 -17.43
CA VAL A 111 2.41 -16.34 -18.34
C VAL A 111 3.63 -15.42 -18.39
N GLU A 112 4.84 -16.00 -18.36
CA GLU A 112 6.15 -15.30 -18.42
C GLU A 112 6.28 -14.30 -19.58
N ASP A 113 5.50 -14.44 -20.66
CA ASP A 113 5.50 -13.47 -21.77
C ASP A 113 4.99 -12.07 -21.41
N THR A 114 4.52 -11.87 -20.18
CA THR A 114 4.24 -10.53 -19.63
C THR A 114 5.47 -9.82 -19.07
N VAL A 115 6.68 -10.41 -19.13
CA VAL A 115 7.96 -9.68 -18.90
C VAL A 115 7.90 -8.35 -19.65
N MET A 116 8.44 -7.32 -19.02
CA MET A 116 8.49 -5.92 -19.46
C MET A 116 9.25 -5.75 -20.79
N LYS A 117 8.75 -6.37 -21.87
CA LYS A 117 9.41 -6.55 -23.17
C LYS A 117 9.12 -5.40 -24.13
N SER A 118 8.17 -4.50 -23.81
CA SER A 118 7.70 -3.49 -24.76
C SER A 118 7.09 -2.25 -24.08
N LEU A 119 7.53 -1.07 -24.51
CA LEU A 119 6.97 0.24 -24.13
C LEU A 119 5.46 0.34 -24.41
N LYS A 120 4.93 -0.39 -25.41
CA LYS A 120 3.49 -0.39 -25.73
C LYS A 120 2.61 -1.03 -24.63
N ALA A 121 3.17 -1.94 -23.83
CA ALA A 121 2.44 -2.54 -22.71
C ALA A 121 2.24 -1.55 -21.55
N PHE A 122 3.18 -0.60 -21.41
CA PHE A 122 3.07 0.50 -20.46
C PHE A 122 2.00 1.52 -20.86
N ASP A 123 1.92 1.90 -22.12
CA ASP A 123 0.93 2.90 -22.60
C ASP A 123 -0.51 2.48 -22.27
N LYS A 124 -0.84 1.20 -22.46
CA LYS A 124 -2.13 0.65 -22.07
C LYS A 124 -2.34 0.71 -20.56
N LEU A 125 -1.33 0.37 -19.76
CA LEU A 125 -1.37 0.47 -18.31
C LEU A 125 -1.67 1.90 -17.84
N TYR A 126 -1.03 2.91 -18.45
CA TYR A 126 -1.24 4.32 -18.14
C TYR A 126 -2.65 4.81 -18.45
N SER A 127 -3.32 4.24 -19.47
CA SER A 127 -4.71 4.61 -19.78
C SER A 127 -5.75 4.08 -18.80
N GLU A 128 -5.47 2.93 -18.15
CA GLU A 128 -6.42 2.30 -17.20
C GLU A 128 -6.13 2.69 -15.74
N VAL A 129 -4.87 2.92 -15.39
CA VAL A 129 -4.44 3.27 -14.04
C VAL A 129 -4.41 4.78 -13.86
N GLN A 130 -5.18 5.28 -12.90
CA GLN A 130 -5.26 6.70 -12.57
C GLN A 130 -4.06 7.16 -11.74
N ILE A 131 -3.84 8.48 -11.75
CA ILE A 131 -2.82 9.16 -10.93
C ILE A 131 -2.91 8.69 -9.48
N GLY A 132 -1.73 8.45 -8.88
CA GLY A 132 -1.61 7.91 -7.53
C GLY A 132 -1.80 6.38 -7.46
N GLY A 133 -1.63 5.67 -8.57
CA GLY A 133 -1.64 4.20 -8.61
C GLY A 133 -3.00 3.60 -8.28
N ALA A 134 -4.07 4.27 -8.72
CA ALA A 134 -5.46 3.90 -8.41
C ALA A 134 -6.15 3.27 -9.61
N TYR A 135 -6.99 2.27 -9.38
CA TYR A 135 -7.79 1.65 -10.43
C TYR A 135 -9.17 1.28 -9.90
N CYS A 136 -10.14 1.32 -10.82
CA CYS A 136 -11.50 0.94 -10.56
C CYS A 136 -12.14 0.32 -11.81
N PRO A 137 -12.83 -0.82 -11.72
CA PRO A 137 -13.55 -1.38 -12.86
C PRO A 137 -14.67 -0.43 -13.30
N THR A 138 -14.82 -0.27 -14.62
CA THR A 138 -15.84 0.60 -15.24
C THR A 138 -17.15 -0.11 -15.53
N LYS A 139 -17.10 -1.44 -15.74
CA LYS A 139 -18.27 -2.26 -16.11
C LYS A 139 -19.07 -2.80 -14.92
N CYS A 140 -18.56 -2.67 -13.70
CA CYS A 140 -19.20 -3.21 -12.50
C CYS A 140 -18.74 -2.50 -11.22
N VAL A 141 -19.51 -2.64 -10.14
CA VAL A 141 -19.13 -2.17 -8.81
C VAL A 141 -18.28 -3.21 -8.10
N ALA A 142 -17.02 -2.88 -7.82
CA ALA A 142 -16.12 -3.75 -7.08
C ALA A 142 -16.71 -4.19 -5.74
N ARG A 143 -16.40 -5.42 -5.33
CA ARG A 143 -16.88 -5.97 -4.05
C ARG A 143 -16.14 -5.41 -2.85
N GLN A 144 -14.85 -5.10 -3.02
CA GLN A 144 -13.98 -4.57 -1.98
C GLN A 144 -13.13 -3.42 -2.52
N ARG A 145 -12.81 -2.49 -1.61
CA ARG A 145 -11.90 -1.39 -1.83
C ARG A 145 -10.61 -1.69 -1.11
N VAL A 146 -9.54 -1.92 -1.87
CA VAL A 146 -8.31 -2.52 -1.39
C VAL A 146 -7.19 -1.49 -1.39
N ALA A 147 -6.58 -1.27 -0.23
CA ALA A 147 -5.34 -0.51 -0.13
C ALA A 147 -4.17 -1.49 -0.08
N ILE A 148 -3.28 -1.43 -1.07
CA ILE A 148 -2.05 -2.21 -1.08
C ILE A 148 -0.94 -1.33 -0.51
N ILE A 149 -0.45 -1.65 0.68
CA ILE A 149 0.59 -0.91 1.39
C ILE A 149 1.92 -1.64 1.16
N VAL A 150 2.88 -0.91 0.60
CA VAL A 150 4.18 -1.42 0.19
C VAL A 150 5.26 -0.62 0.92
N PRO A 151 5.99 -1.20 1.88
CA PRO A 151 7.08 -0.51 2.54
C PRO A 151 8.25 -0.43 1.57
N PHE A 152 8.91 0.71 1.53
CA PHE A 152 10.00 0.95 0.61
C PHE A 152 11.14 1.71 1.28
N ARG A 153 12.36 1.37 0.89
CA ARG A 153 13.56 2.18 1.16
C ARG A 153 14.48 2.01 -0.02
N ASN A 154 14.85 3.11 -0.66
CA ASN A 154 15.84 3.06 -1.71
C ASN A 154 17.22 2.70 -1.13
N ASN A 155 18.03 1.98 -1.89
CA ASN A 155 19.41 1.67 -1.51
C ASN A 155 20.39 2.45 -2.40
N LYS A 156 21.65 2.54 -1.98
CA LYS A 156 22.70 3.28 -2.72
C LYS A 156 22.86 2.77 -4.16
N SER A 157 22.69 1.46 -4.38
CA SER A 157 22.81 0.80 -5.69
C SER A 157 21.61 1.02 -6.62
N ARG A 158 20.54 1.69 -6.17
CA ARG A 158 19.27 1.88 -6.92
C ARG A 158 18.63 0.57 -7.43
N THR A 159 18.99 -0.58 -6.87
CA THR A 159 18.35 -1.86 -7.25
C THR A 159 16.92 -1.93 -6.71
N ASN A 160 16.66 -1.34 -5.53
CA ASN A 160 15.33 -1.32 -4.96
C ASN A 160 14.33 -0.54 -5.81
N ILE A 161 14.74 0.56 -6.46
CA ILE A 161 13.84 1.32 -7.34
C ILE A 161 13.50 0.55 -8.62
N ARG A 162 14.45 -0.22 -9.18
CA ARG A 162 14.19 -1.11 -10.32
C ARG A 162 13.21 -2.23 -9.95
N HIS A 163 13.45 -2.89 -8.81
CA HIS A 163 12.56 -3.87 -8.24
C HIS A 163 11.14 -3.31 -8.04
N LEU A 164 11.02 -2.08 -7.52
CA LEU A 164 9.74 -1.41 -7.34
C LEU A 164 9.05 -1.14 -8.68
N GLY A 165 9.78 -0.71 -9.71
CA GLY A 165 9.23 -0.50 -11.06
C GLY A 165 8.63 -1.79 -11.64
N THR A 166 9.39 -2.88 -11.60
CA THR A 166 8.94 -4.22 -12.01
C THR A 166 7.74 -4.68 -11.21
N PHE A 167 7.77 -4.49 -9.89
CA PHE A 167 6.65 -4.78 -9.00
C PHE A 167 5.39 -4.01 -9.40
N MET A 168 5.47 -2.70 -9.61
CA MET A 168 4.30 -1.88 -9.97
C MET A 168 3.66 -2.35 -11.27
N TYR A 169 4.48 -2.60 -12.29
CA TYR A 169 4.01 -3.10 -13.57
C TYR A 169 3.26 -4.43 -13.43
N MET A 170 3.88 -5.41 -12.77
CA MET A 170 3.29 -6.74 -12.58
C MET A 170 2.03 -6.69 -11.72
N MET A 171 2.07 -5.92 -10.63
CA MET A 171 0.95 -5.81 -9.70
C MET A 171 -0.25 -5.13 -10.32
N HIS A 172 -0.08 -4.07 -11.12
CA HIS A 172 -1.22 -3.44 -11.78
C HIS A 172 -1.90 -4.41 -12.77
N LEU A 173 -1.13 -5.10 -13.62
CA LEU A 173 -1.67 -6.11 -14.54
C LEU A 173 -2.42 -7.22 -13.80
N PHE A 174 -1.86 -7.67 -12.69
CA PHE A 174 -2.44 -8.70 -11.84
C PHE A 174 -3.74 -8.23 -11.16
N LEU A 175 -3.76 -7.04 -10.56
CA LEU A 175 -4.89 -6.54 -9.77
C LEU A 175 -6.08 -6.11 -10.63
N MET A 176 -5.85 -5.52 -11.81
CA MET A 176 -6.93 -5.10 -12.72
C MET A 176 -7.76 -6.28 -13.20
N LYS A 177 -7.12 -7.42 -13.52
CA LYS A 177 -7.81 -8.68 -13.90
C LYS A 177 -8.79 -9.17 -12.81
N GLN A 178 -8.56 -8.80 -11.55
CA GLN A 178 -9.41 -9.21 -10.44
C GLN A 178 -10.63 -8.30 -10.20
N GLN A 179 -10.80 -7.27 -11.03
CA GLN A 179 -11.91 -6.31 -10.95
C GLN A 179 -12.03 -5.67 -9.54
N LEU A 180 -10.88 -5.33 -8.95
CA LEU A 180 -10.78 -4.65 -7.67
C LEU A 180 -10.89 -3.14 -7.85
N GLU A 181 -11.46 -2.46 -6.87
CA GLU A 181 -11.23 -1.03 -6.69
C GLU A 181 -10.05 -0.91 -5.74
N TYR A 182 -8.90 -0.43 -6.22
CA TYR A 182 -7.69 -0.46 -5.42
C TYR A 182 -6.82 0.78 -5.59
N ARG A 183 -5.90 0.95 -4.64
CA ARG A 183 -4.79 1.89 -4.73
C ARG A 183 -3.53 1.30 -4.11
N ILE A 184 -2.39 1.51 -4.75
CA ILE A 184 -1.08 1.13 -4.20
C ILE A 184 -0.48 2.33 -3.46
N PHE A 185 -0.06 2.10 -2.22
CA PHE A 185 0.57 3.07 -1.33
C PHE A 185 2.00 2.64 -1.07
N VAL A 186 2.95 3.29 -1.72
CA VAL A 186 4.38 3.12 -1.42
C VAL A 186 4.74 4.00 -0.24
N ILE A 187 5.19 3.37 0.85
CA ILE A 187 5.56 4.07 2.08
C ILE A 187 7.08 4.05 2.20
N GLU A 188 7.69 5.16 1.79
CA GLU A 188 9.13 5.31 1.76
C GLU A 188 9.70 5.73 3.12
N GLN A 189 10.76 5.04 3.56
CA GLN A 189 11.62 5.52 4.64
C GLN A 189 12.67 6.49 4.08
N ALA A 190 12.47 7.79 4.30
CA ALA A 190 13.31 8.84 3.73
C ALA A 190 14.79 8.79 4.15
N ASN A 191 15.08 8.41 5.41
CA ASN A 191 16.46 8.36 5.89
C ASN A 191 17.08 6.97 5.70
N GLY A 192 17.93 6.85 4.67
CA GLY A 192 18.67 5.62 4.34
C GLY A 192 19.75 5.23 5.36
N ASN A 193 20.15 6.13 6.27
CA ASN A 193 21.17 5.87 7.29
C ASN A 193 20.58 5.28 8.58
N HIS A 194 19.25 5.31 8.75
CA HIS A 194 18.60 4.64 9.86
C HIS A 194 18.28 3.19 9.51
N PRO A 195 18.33 2.29 10.52
CA PRO A 195 17.81 0.92 10.39
C PRO A 195 16.41 0.90 9.74
N TYR A 196 16.13 -0.11 8.94
CA TYR A 196 14.84 -0.24 8.26
C TYR A 196 13.77 -0.67 9.25
N ASN A 197 12.58 -0.08 9.18
CA ASN A 197 11.47 -0.49 10.03
C ASN A 197 10.20 -0.73 9.22
N GLN A 198 10.10 -1.93 8.67
CA GLN A 198 8.97 -2.34 7.84
C GLN A 198 7.65 -2.28 8.62
N GLY A 199 7.59 -2.81 9.84
CA GLY A 199 6.39 -2.77 10.67
C GLY A 199 5.86 -1.34 10.88
N LYS A 200 6.76 -0.40 11.17
CA LYS A 200 6.40 1.02 11.33
C LYS A 200 5.95 1.67 10.03
N LEU A 201 6.57 1.35 8.89
CA LEU A 201 6.13 1.83 7.58
C LEU A 201 4.74 1.28 7.21
N MET A 202 4.47 0.01 7.51
CA MET A 202 3.14 -0.58 7.30
C MET A 202 2.07 0.13 8.14
N ASN A 203 2.38 0.44 9.42
CA ASN A 203 1.50 1.23 10.28
C ASN A 203 1.29 2.66 9.75
N ALA A 204 2.35 3.32 9.27
CA ALA A 204 2.25 4.64 8.65
C ALA A 204 1.36 4.60 7.40
N GLY A 205 1.50 3.55 6.58
CA GLY A 205 0.62 3.31 5.44
C GLY A 205 -0.84 3.15 5.82
N TYR A 206 -1.12 2.38 6.88
CA TYR A 206 -2.48 2.28 7.42
C TYR A 206 -3.03 3.66 7.83
N THR A 207 -2.25 4.47 8.54
CA THR A 207 -2.65 5.82 8.95
C THR A 207 -3.00 6.69 7.74
N GLU A 208 -2.17 6.64 6.69
CA GLU A 208 -2.40 7.40 5.46
C GLU A 208 -3.61 6.91 4.64
N VAL A 209 -3.88 5.60 4.66
CA VAL A 209 -5.09 5.01 4.08
C VAL A 209 -6.33 5.43 4.89
N HIS A 210 -6.23 5.38 6.22
CA HIS A 210 -7.31 5.76 7.12
C HIS A 210 -7.66 7.25 7.02
N ARG A 211 -6.65 8.12 6.90
CA ARG A 211 -6.82 9.57 6.74
C ARG A 211 -7.52 9.94 5.44
N ARG A 212 -7.33 9.14 4.38
CA ARG A 212 -7.95 9.34 3.05
C ARG A 212 -9.41 8.88 2.94
N ARG A 213 -10.07 8.57 4.06
CA ARG A 213 -11.52 8.34 4.08
C ARG A 213 -12.25 9.66 3.85
N SER A 214 -13.04 9.75 2.77
CA SER A 214 -13.90 10.91 2.50
C SER A 214 -15.33 10.45 2.21
N GLY A 215 -16.32 11.01 2.90
CA GLY A 215 -17.73 10.62 2.78
C GLY A 215 -17.96 9.11 2.91
N ARG A 216 -18.55 8.49 1.88
CA ARG A 216 -18.79 7.04 1.77
C ARG A 216 -17.61 6.26 1.16
N TYR A 217 -16.54 6.95 0.76
CA TYR A 217 -15.34 6.32 0.20
C TYR A 217 -14.39 5.89 1.32
N ARG A 218 -14.25 4.57 1.48
CA ARG A 218 -13.45 3.94 2.54
C ARG A 218 -12.84 2.66 2.02
N PHE A 219 -11.53 2.52 2.14
CA PHE A 219 -10.87 1.23 2.01
C PHE A 219 -11.38 0.31 3.13
N ASN A 220 -11.71 -0.93 2.78
CA ASN A 220 -12.19 -1.93 3.74
C ASN A 220 -11.26 -3.15 3.83
N CYS A 221 -10.28 -3.24 2.93
CA CYS A 221 -9.27 -4.27 2.93
C CYS A 221 -7.87 -3.65 2.83
N LEU A 222 -6.96 -4.11 3.69
CA LEU A 222 -5.54 -3.78 3.65
C LEU A 222 -4.79 -4.99 3.12
N ILE A 223 -3.88 -4.76 2.20
CA ILE A 223 -2.91 -5.75 1.77
C ILE A 223 -1.54 -5.19 2.07
N PHE A 224 -0.80 -5.86 2.95
CA PHE A 224 0.59 -5.54 3.24
C PHE A 224 1.47 -6.41 2.37
N HIS A 225 2.35 -5.80 1.59
CA HIS A 225 3.06 -6.50 0.53
C HIS A 225 4.52 -6.08 0.41
N GLU A 226 5.42 -7.06 0.41
CA GLU A 226 6.83 -6.87 0.13
C GLU A 226 7.06 -6.52 -1.35
N PRO A 227 7.86 -5.49 -1.68
CA PRO A 227 8.06 -5.06 -3.07
C PRO A 227 8.93 -6.01 -3.91
N HIS A 228 9.59 -7.00 -3.29
CA HIS A 228 10.57 -7.85 -3.97
C HIS A 228 9.99 -9.19 -4.46
N ILE A 229 8.69 -9.43 -4.26
CA ILE A 229 7.98 -10.61 -4.76
C ILE A 229 6.70 -10.22 -5.49
N VAL A 230 6.24 -11.06 -6.40
CA VAL A 230 4.97 -10.88 -7.12
C VAL A 230 4.24 -12.21 -7.30
N PRO A 231 2.89 -12.22 -7.31
CA PRO A 231 2.10 -13.42 -7.56
C PRO A 231 2.13 -13.81 -9.04
N ILE A 232 2.14 -15.12 -9.32
CA ILE A 232 2.16 -15.66 -10.70
C ILE A 232 0.85 -16.30 -11.13
N ASP A 233 -0.23 -16.17 -10.35
CA ASP A 233 -1.54 -16.71 -10.70
C ASP A 233 -2.67 -15.79 -10.23
N THR A 234 -3.39 -15.21 -11.20
CA THR A 234 -4.47 -14.24 -10.94
C THR A 234 -5.69 -14.86 -10.25
N ARG A 235 -5.76 -16.19 -10.13
CA ARG A 235 -6.78 -16.87 -9.31
C ARG A 235 -6.56 -16.64 -7.80
N ASN A 236 -5.36 -16.23 -7.38
CA ASN A 236 -5.09 -15.81 -6.00
C ASN A 236 -5.67 -14.41 -5.73
N LEU A 237 -6.93 -14.34 -5.29
CA LEU A 237 -7.63 -13.08 -5.13
C LEU A 237 -7.03 -12.21 -4.00
N TYR A 238 -6.70 -10.96 -4.32
CA TYR A 238 -6.23 -9.92 -3.42
C TYR A 238 -7.43 -9.24 -2.75
N ARG A 239 -8.05 -9.99 -1.85
CA ARG A 239 -9.29 -9.63 -1.15
C ARG A 239 -9.19 -10.03 0.32
N CYS A 240 -9.85 -9.30 1.19
CA CYS A 240 -9.94 -9.65 2.59
C CYS A 240 -11.08 -10.64 2.81
N SER A 241 -10.98 -11.45 3.86
CA SER A 241 -12.06 -12.34 4.30
C SER A 241 -12.42 -12.10 5.76
N ARG A 242 -13.35 -12.90 6.29
CA ARG A 242 -13.69 -12.91 7.73
C ARG A 242 -12.47 -13.15 8.62
N PHE A 243 -11.45 -13.82 8.09
CA PHE A 243 -10.18 -14.10 8.75
C PHE A 243 -9.01 -13.43 8.01
N PRO A 244 -7.92 -13.06 8.71
CA PRO A 244 -6.69 -12.62 8.07
C PRO A 244 -6.16 -13.68 7.11
N ARG A 245 -5.63 -13.25 5.96
CA ARG A 245 -5.17 -14.15 4.91
C ARG A 245 -3.68 -14.06 4.66
N LEU A 246 -3.04 -15.20 4.50
CA LEU A 246 -1.71 -15.31 3.92
C LEU A 246 -1.86 -15.54 2.41
N LEU A 247 -1.49 -14.54 1.61
CA LEU A 247 -1.62 -14.58 0.15
C LEU A 247 -0.46 -15.33 -0.48
N SER A 248 0.77 -15.06 -0.02
CA SER A 248 2.01 -15.73 -0.45
C SER A 248 2.22 -17.03 0.30
N SER A 249 1.62 -18.11 -0.22
CA SER A 249 1.68 -19.43 0.42
C SER A 249 2.91 -20.22 -0.01
N VAL A 250 3.37 -20.02 -1.25
CA VAL A 250 4.57 -20.67 -1.80
C VAL A 250 5.41 -19.62 -2.49
N LEU A 251 6.70 -19.59 -2.18
CA LEU A 251 7.71 -18.86 -2.96
C LEU A 251 8.43 -19.86 -3.85
N GLU A 252 8.39 -19.64 -5.16
CA GLU A 252 9.12 -20.45 -6.13
C GLU A 252 10.58 -20.02 -6.19
N LYS A 253 11.49 -20.99 -6.08
CA LYS A 253 12.95 -20.78 -6.06
C LYS A 253 13.34 -19.67 -5.07
N PRO A 254 12.95 -19.77 -3.78
CA PRO A 254 13.28 -18.73 -2.82
C PRO A 254 14.80 -18.62 -2.74
N ASP A 255 15.30 -17.39 -2.82
CA ASP A 255 16.68 -17.12 -2.43
C ASP A 255 16.88 -17.57 -0.98
N LYS A 256 18.08 -18.04 -0.63
CA LYS A 256 18.41 -18.54 0.71
C LYS A 256 18.13 -17.51 1.81
N SER A 257 18.08 -16.23 1.44
CA SER A 257 17.74 -15.11 2.32
C SER A 257 16.26 -15.00 2.69
N ILE A 258 15.33 -15.62 1.94
CA ILE A 258 13.90 -15.54 2.27
C ILE A 258 13.52 -16.64 3.26
N LYS A 259 13.17 -16.22 4.47
CA LYS A 259 12.70 -17.11 5.54
C LYS A 259 11.32 -17.67 5.22
N ASN A 260 11.10 -18.93 5.58
CA ASN A 260 9.77 -19.55 5.61
C ASN A 260 8.94 -18.92 6.73
N LEU A 261 8.25 -17.82 6.43
CA LEU A 261 7.39 -17.13 7.39
C LEU A 261 6.08 -17.90 7.59
N LYS A 262 5.66 -18.08 8.85
CA LYS A 262 4.33 -18.64 9.19
C LYS A 262 3.19 -17.74 8.69
N PHE A 263 3.48 -16.44 8.57
CA PHE A 263 2.65 -15.36 8.08
C PHE A 263 3.57 -14.19 7.70
N GLY A 264 3.41 -13.62 6.51
CA GLY A 264 4.21 -12.48 6.05
C GLY A 264 4.29 -12.41 4.54
N ASN A 265 5.24 -11.62 4.03
CA ASN A 265 5.49 -11.38 2.60
C ASN A 265 4.33 -10.68 1.86
N ALA A 266 3.19 -11.34 1.69
CA ALA A 266 1.95 -10.74 1.21
C ALA A 266 0.76 -11.24 2.03
N VAL A 267 0.10 -10.33 2.75
CA VAL A 267 -1.01 -10.67 3.66
C VAL A 267 -2.18 -9.72 3.48
N ALA A 268 -3.41 -10.23 3.62
CA ALA A 268 -4.63 -9.42 3.59
C ALA A 268 -5.31 -9.40 4.97
N ILE A 269 -5.57 -8.20 5.47
CA ILE A 269 -6.17 -7.95 6.78
C ILE A 269 -7.24 -6.87 6.60
N SER A 270 -8.46 -7.11 7.06
CA SER A 270 -9.49 -6.07 7.05
C SER A 270 -9.10 -4.91 7.98
N MET A 271 -9.66 -3.72 7.73
CA MET A 271 -9.43 -2.56 8.59
C MET A 271 -9.75 -2.86 10.06
N GLU A 272 -10.86 -3.57 10.31
CA GLU A 272 -11.31 -3.94 11.66
C GLU A 272 -10.35 -4.93 12.33
N GLN A 273 -9.94 -5.98 11.63
CA GLN A 273 -8.95 -6.95 12.13
C GLN A 273 -7.63 -6.25 12.52
N PHE A 274 -7.17 -5.31 11.68
CA PHE A 274 -5.91 -4.60 11.91
C PHE A 274 -5.99 -3.68 13.14
N ILE A 275 -7.11 -2.97 13.31
CA ILE A 275 -7.37 -2.15 14.51
C ILE A 275 -7.43 -3.03 15.76
N ARG A 276 -8.15 -4.16 15.69
CA ARG A 276 -8.35 -5.07 16.83
C ARG A 276 -7.04 -5.59 17.42
N VAL A 277 -6.02 -5.78 16.59
CA VAL A 277 -4.69 -6.25 17.02
C VAL A 277 -3.68 -5.14 17.28
N ASN A 278 -4.11 -3.87 17.18
CA ASN A 278 -3.25 -2.70 17.31
C ASN A 278 -2.07 -2.70 16.32
N GLY A 279 -2.35 -3.09 15.07
CA GLY A 279 -1.39 -3.07 13.96
C GLY A 279 -0.10 -3.87 14.18
N PHE A 280 0.96 -3.48 13.45
CA PHE A 280 2.30 -4.04 13.63
C PHE A 280 3.00 -3.42 14.86
N SER A 281 3.98 -4.11 15.43
CA SER A 281 4.90 -3.47 16.37
C SER A 281 5.86 -2.50 15.67
N ASN A 282 6.13 -1.36 16.33
CA ASN A 282 7.05 -0.32 15.84
C ASN A 282 8.50 -0.51 16.31
N ILE A 283 8.79 -1.55 17.11
CA ILE A 283 10.10 -1.70 17.79
C ILE A 283 11.14 -2.49 16.99
N TYR A 284 10.72 -3.17 15.92
CA TYR A 284 11.60 -4.02 15.13
C TYR A 284 12.32 -3.21 14.04
N TRP A 285 13.62 -3.02 14.25
CA TRP A 285 14.54 -2.36 13.33
C TRP A 285 15.50 -3.39 12.74
N ASP A 286 15.64 -3.42 11.41
CA ASP A 286 16.44 -4.39 10.65
C ASP A 286 16.20 -5.86 11.07
N ASN A 287 14.94 -6.19 11.39
CA ASN A 287 14.57 -7.49 11.92
C ASN A 287 13.19 -7.94 11.44
N ASP A 288 13.08 -9.14 10.90
CA ASP A 288 11.83 -9.70 10.36
C ASP A 288 10.79 -10.12 11.42
N ARG A 289 11.10 -9.98 12.72
CA ARG A 289 10.20 -10.33 13.83
C ARG A 289 8.89 -9.54 13.85
N TYR A 290 8.75 -8.45 13.08
CA TYR A 290 7.49 -7.71 12.98
C TYR A 290 6.32 -8.55 12.42
N TYR A 291 6.59 -9.50 11.51
CA TYR A 291 5.54 -10.40 11.01
C TYR A 291 5.17 -11.49 12.02
N GLU A 292 6.16 -12.00 12.77
CA GLU A 292 5.93 -12.98 13.83
C GLU A 292 5.13 -12.38 14.98
N ASP A 293 5.47 -11.17 15.42
CA ASP A 293 4.71 -10.41 16.41
C ASP A 293 3.27 -10.17 15.95
N LEU A 294 3.06 -9.71 14.70
CA LEU A 294 1.71 -9.54 14.16
C LEU A 294 0.94 -10.87 14.13
N PHE A 295 1.58 -11.97 13.72
CA PHE A 295 0.97 -13.29 13.73
C PHE A 295 0.51 -13.71 15.14
N ASN A 296 1.35 -13.49 16.15
CA ASN A 296 1.02 -13.79 17.54
C ASN A 296 -0.13 -12.91 18.04
N ARG A 297 -0.17 -11.62 17.69
CA ARG A 297 -1.31 -10.74 18.00
C ARG A 297 -2.62 -11.21 17.37
N LEU A 298 -2.58 -11.63 16.10
CA LEU A 298 -3.73 -12.19 15.40
C LEU A 298 -4.22 -13.47 16.09
N LYS A 299 -3.32 -14.36 16.51
CA LYS A 299 -3.65 -15.57 17.25
C LYS A 299 -4.25 -15.28 18.62
N ASN A 300 -3.66 -14.36 19.38
CA ASN A 300 -4.16 -13.94 20.69
C ASN A 300 -5.54 -13.25 20.60
N ALA A 301 -5.84 -12.62 19.46
CA ALA A 301 -7.17 -12.07 19.15
C ALA A 301 -8.17 -13.12 18.63
N ASN A 302 -7.84 -14.42 18.71
CA ASN A 302 -8.64 -15.56 18.25
C ASN A 302 -8.92 -15.61 16.74
N TYR A 303 -8.00 -15.08 15.92
CA TYR A 303 -8.09 -15.25 14.48
C TYR A 303 -7.38 -16.53 13.99
N SER A 304 -8.12 -17.34 13.23
CA SER A 304 -7.53 -18.33 12.33
C SER A 304 -6.93 -17.64 11.12
N ILE A 305 -5.81 -18.15 10.58
CA ILE A 305 -5.19 -17.61 9.36
C ILE A 305 -5.64 -18.46 8.18
N VAL A 306 -6.25 -17.83 7.19
CA VAL A 306 -6.64 -18.49 5.94
C VAL A 306 -5.48 -18.39 4.95
N ARG A 307 -4.97 -19.53 4.50
CA ARG A 307 -3.89 -19.57 3.51
C ARG A 307 -4.47 -19.69 2.10
N SER A 308 -3.89 -18.99 1.15
CA SER A 308 -4.20 -19.23 -0.26
C SER A 308 -3.82 -20.67 -0.65
N ASN A 309 -4.55 -21.23 -1.61
CA ASN A 309 -4.26 -22.58 -2.09
C ASN A 309 -2.83 -22.61 -2.68
N PRO A 310 -1.93 -23.53 -2.25
CA PRO A 310 -0.54 -23.58 -2.70
C PRO A 310 -0.35 -23.66 -4.23
N LEU A 311 -1.34 -24.15 -4.98
CA LEU A 311 -1.30 -24.22 -6.44
C LEU A 311 -1.38 -22.85 -7.12
N ILE A 312 -2.08 -21.90 -6.48
CA ILE A 312 -2.31 -20.54 -7.03
C ILE A 312 -1.67 -19.44 -6.18
N GLY A 313 -1.38 -19.71 -4.90
CA GLY A 313 -0.70 -18.82 -3.96
C GLY A 313 0.81 -18.78 -4.15
N LYS A 314 1.27 -18.93 -5.40
CA LYS A 314 2.67 -18.98 -5.79
C LYS A 314 3.19 -17.58 -6.13
N TYR A 315 4.39 -17.31 -5.65
CA TYR A 315 5.07 -16.03 -5.82
C TYR A 315 6.49 -16.27 -6.29
N VAL A 316 7.01 -15.35 -7.07
CA VAL A 316 8.40 -15.32 -7.51
C VAL A 316 9.04 -14.00 -7.10
N GLN A 317 10.37 -13.96 -7.10
CA GLN A 317 11.09 -12.71 -6.88
C GLN A 317 11.07 -11.84 -8.13
N VAL A 318 10.93 -10.52 -7.95
CA VAL A 318 10.89 -9.56 -9.06
C VAL A 318 12.14 -9.59 -9.94
N LYS A 319 13.30 -9.97 -9.38
CA LYS A 319 14.58 -10.12 -10.12
C LYS A 319 14.49 -11.10 -11.30
N GLN A 320 13.56 -12.05 -11.26
CA GLN A 320 13.34 -13.00 -12.35
C GLN A 320 12.77 -12.32 -13.61
N PHE A 321 12.19 -11.13 -13.48
CA PHE A 321 11.62 -10.36 -14.59
C PHE A 321 12.47 -9.15 -14.98
N GLU A 322 13.57 -8.88 -14.28
CA GLU A 322 14.46 -7.79 -14.68
C GLU A 322 15.28 -8.19 -15.91
N VAL A 323 15.37 -7.28 -16.87
CA VAL A 323 16.27 -7.45 -18.03
C VAL A 323 17.72 -7.38 -17.53
N PRO A 324 18.58 -8.35 -17.88
CA PRO A 324 20.01 -8.28 -17.58
C PRO A 324 20.58 -7.00 -18.18
N VAL A 325 21.27 -6.20 -17.38
CA VAL A 325 22.05 -5.08 -17.90
C VAL A 325 23.24 -5.70 -18.61
N PHE A 326 23.21 -5.76 -19.94
CA PHE A 326 24.42 -6.04 -20.71
C PHE A 326 25.33 -4.83 -20.54
N ASN A 327 26.49 -5.03 -19.93
CA ASN A 327 27.55 -4.02 -19.96
C ASN A 327 27.94 -3.84 -21.43
N GLN A 328 27.62 -2.67 -21.99
CA GLN A 328 28.25 -2.18 -23.21
C GLN A 328 29.58 -1.56 -22.84
#